data_AF-A0A957WS85-F1
#
_entry.id   AF-A0A957WS85-F1
#
_cell.length_a   1.000
_cell.length_b   1.000
_cell.length_c   1.000
_cell.angle_alpha   90.00
_cell.angle_beta   90.00
_cell.angle_gamma   90.00
#
_symmetry.space_group_name_H-M   'P 1'
#
loop_
_entity.id
_entity.type
_entity.pdbx_description
1 polymer ?
#
loop_
_entity_poly.entity_id
_entity_poly.type
_entity_poly.pdbx_seq_one_letter_code
_entity_poly.pdbx_strand_id
1 'polypeptide(L)' 'MEDGDSKLKITVAKNGPLLLEGQVEIFNADGTSSCTGSKGDLCRCGGSSNKPFCDNTHKRIGFEAA' A
#
# COMPACT_ATOMS: atom_id res chain seq x y z
N MET A 1 15.24 -25.65 12.07
CA MET A 1 15.59 -24.26 12.41
C MET A 1 15.96 -23.62 11.10
N GLU A 2 15.10 -22.76 10.57
CA GLU A 2 15.36 -21.97 9.37
C GLU A 2 15.19 -20.51 9.78
N ASP A 3 16.32 -19.82 9.79
CA ASP A 3 16.50 -18.41 10.03
C ASP A 3 16.16 -17.64 8.75
N GLY A 4 15.63 -16.42 8.88
CA GLY A 4 15.94 -15.38 7.90
C GLY A 4 14.82 -14.90 6.97
N ASP A 5 14.47 -13.63 7.17
CA ASP A 5 13.79 -12.73 6.24
C ASP A 5 12.27 -12.87 6.12
N SER A 6 11.55 -12.19 7.01
CA SER A 6 10.10 -11.90 6.88
C SER A 6 9.86 -10.98 5.68
N LYS A 7 10.03 -11.50 4.46
CA LYS A 7 9.89 -10.75 3.21
C LYS A 7 8.57 -9.98 3.20
N LEU A 8 8.66 -8.67 2.97
CA LEU A 8 7.48 -7.85 2.73
C LEU A 8 6.84 -8.31 1.42
N LYS A 9 5.62 -8.83 1.50
CA LYS A 9 4.85 -9.23 0.33
C LYS A 9 4.02 -8.04 -0.14
N ILE A 10 4.27 -7.61 -1.37
CA ILE A 10 3.54 -6.53 -2.03
C ILE A 10 2.74 -7.16 -3.18
N THR A 11 1.41 -7.09 -3.09
CA THR A 11 0.51 -7.65 -4.09
C THR A 11 -0.21 -6.52 -4.82
N VAL A 12 -0.16 -6.52 -6.15
CA VAL A 12 -0.93 -5.59 -6.98
C VAL A 12 -2.35 -6.13 -7.10
N ALA A 13 -3.33 -5.45 -6.49
CA ALA A 13 -4.72 -5.81 -6.69
C ALA A 13 -5.20 -5.33 -8.07
N LYS A 14 -5.84 -6.22 -8.83
CA LYS A 14 -6.48 -5.89 -10.11
C LYS A 14 -7.44 -4.71 -9.92
N ASN A 15 -7.29 -3.66 -10.72
CA ASN A 15 -8.09 -2.43 -10.63
C ASN A 15 -8.08 -1.79 -9.24
N GLY A 16 -7.03 -2.04 -8.45
CA GLY A 16 -7.00 -1.75 -7.02
C GLY A 16 -5.65 -1.28 -6.49
N PRO A 17 -5.55 -1.16 -5.16
CA PRO A 17 -4.35 -0.68 -4.47
C PRO A 17 -3.21 -1.70 -4.46
N LEU A 18 -2.05 -1.28 -3.93
CA LEU A 18 -0.97 -2.19 -3.56
C LEU A 18 -1.22 -2.70 -2.15
N LEU A 19 -1.39 -4.01 -2.00
CA LEU A 19 -1.60 -4.67 -0.71
C LEU A 19 -0.24 -5.05 -0.12
N LEU A 20 0.05 -4.54 1.06
CA LEU A 20 1.25 -4.82 1.84
C LEU A 20 0.91 -5.87 2.90
N GLU A 21 1.71 -6.93 2.96
CA GLU A 21 1.64 -7.97 3.99
C GLU A 21 3.06 -8.23 4.52
N GLY A 22 3.28 -7.89 5.79
CA GLY A 22 4.60 -7.92 6.42
C GLY A 22 4.90 -6.62 7.16
N GLN A 23 5.92 -6.63 8.02
CA GLN A 23 6.34 -5.44 8.75
C GLN A 23 6.85 -4.38 7.76
N VAL A 24 6.21 -3.22 7.77
CA VAL A 24 6.52 -2.11 6.87
C VAL A 24 6.41 -0.78 7.61
N GLU A 25 7.30 0.12 7.26
CA GLU A 25 7.31 1.51 7.70
C GLU A 25 7.24 2.41 6.46
N ILE A 26 6.27 3.32 6.43
CA ILE A 26 6.04 4.21 5.31
C ILE A 26 6.46 5.61 5.74
N PHE A 27 7.36 6.22 4.97
CA PHE A 27 7.85 7.57 5.17
C PHE A 27 7.30 8.51 4.09
N ASN A 28 7.01 9.74 4.49
CA ASN A 28 6.67 10.82 3.58
C ASN A 28 7.93 11.42 2.94
N ALA A 29 7.74 12.24 1.91
CA ALA A 29 8.84 12.91 1.23
C ALA A 29 9.68 13.83 2.13
N ASP A 30 9.12 14.29 3.26
CA ASP A 30 9.84 15.10 4.25
C ASP A 30 10.65 14.25 5.26
N GLY A 31 10.51 12.92 5.23
CA GLY A 31 11.15 12.00 6.17
C GLY A 31 10.31 11.66 7.40
N THR A 32 9.12 12.25 7.58
CA THR A 32 8.21 11.88 8.67
C THR A 32 7.58 10.51 8.43
N SER A 33 7.54 9.66 9.47
CA SER A 33 6.84 8.38 9.41
C SER A 33 5.32 8.59 9.34
N SER A 34 4.71 8.07 8.30
CA SER A 34 3.26 8.17 8.09
C SER A 34 2.52 7.03 8.77
N CYS A 35 3.06 5.81 8.70
CA CYS A 35 2.52 4.67 9.42
C CYS A 35 3.55 3.54 9.51
N THR A 36 3.39 2.72 10.55
CA THR A 36 4.12 1.47 10.74
C THR A 36 3.08 0.39 11.00
N GLY A 37 3.20 -0.76 10.34
CA GLY A 37 2.23 -1.84 10.49
C GLY A 37 2.65 -3.13 9.81
N SER A 38 1.83 -4.17 9.98
CA SER A 38 2.04 -5.47 9.33
C SER A 38 1.16 -5.67 8.09
N LYS A 39 0.23 -4.73 7.84
CA LYS A 39 -0.68 -4.73 6.70
C LYS A 39 -1.01 -3.28 6.31
N GLY A 40 -1.20 -3.05 5.02
CA GLY A 40 -1.63 -1.74 4.53
C GLY A 40 -2.00 -1.80 3.06
N ASP A 41 -2.76 -0.81 2.61
CA ASP A 41 -3.18 -0.66 1.22
C ASP A 41 -2.77 0.71 0.69
N LEU A 42 -1.83 0.74 -0.25
CA LEU A 42 -1.34 1.97 -0.85
C LEU A 42 -2.12 2.31 -2.12
N CYS A 43 -2.43 3.59 -2.26
CA CYS A 43 -3.11 4.11 -3.43
C CYS A 43 -2.24 3.93 -4.68
N ARG A 44 -2.76 3.17 -5.64
CA ARG A 44 -2.18 3.03 -6.98
C ARG A 44 -2.89 3.88 -8.03
N CYS A 45 -4.15 4.26 -7.77
CA CYS A 45 -5.02 4.90 -8.76
C CYS A 45 -4.84 6.42 -8.91
N GLY A 46 -4.04 7.06 -8.04
CA GLY A 46 -3.88 8.53 -8.04
C GLY A 46 -5.09 9.33 -7.52
N GLY A 47 -6.26 8.70 -7.33
CA GLY A 47 -7.49 9.39 -6.90
C GLY A 47 -7.70 9.55 -5.38
N SER A 48 -6.97 8.81 -4.54
CA SER A 48 -7.20 8.84 -3.08
C SER A 48 -7.00 10.23 -2.49
N SER A 49 -7.90 10.63 -1.58
CA SER A 49 -7.76 11.83 -0.75
C SER A 49 -6.94 11.60 0.52
N ASN A 50 -6.65 10.33 0.85
CA ASN A 50 -5.86 9.94 2.01
C ASN A 50 -4.49 9.38 1.59
N LYS A 51 -3.80 10.05 0.66
CA LYS A 51 -2.50 9.59 0.16
C LYS A 51 -1.49 9.52 1.32
N PRO A 52 -0.59 8.51 1.33
CA PRO A 52 -0.34 7.50 0.29
C PRO A 52 -1.31 6.30 0.33
N PHE A 53 -2.25 6.25 1.26
CA PHE A 53 -3.16 5.12 1.46
C PHE A 53 -4.35 5.12 0.50
N CYS A 54 -4.94 3.95 0.32
CA CYS A 54 -6.16 3.77 -0.43
C CYS A 54 -7.40 4.07 0.43
N ASP A 55 -8.35 4.79 -0.16
CA ASP A 55 -9.61 5.24 0.45
C ASP A 55 -10.84 4.72 -0.33
N ASN A 56 -10.63 3.69 -1.16
CA ASN A 56 -11.58 3.13 -2.13
C ASN A 56 -11.95 4.06 -3.31
N THR A 57 -11.29 5.20 -3.51
CA THR A 57 -11.59 6.09 -4.65
C THR A 57 -11.37 5.41 -6.01
N HIS A 58 -10.44 4.43 -6.09
CA HIS A 58 -10.23 3.60 -7.28
C HIS A 58 -11.51 2.95 -7.82
N LYS A 59 -12.44 2.55 -6.94
CA LYS A 59 -13.74 1.97 -7.34
C LYS A 59 -14.67 3.01 -7.94
N ARG A 60 -14.62 4.25 -7.45
CA ARG A 60 -15.52 5.34 -7.86
C ARG A 60 -15.10 5.94 -9.21
N ILE A 61 -13.79 6.03 -9.46
CA ILE A 61 -13.25 6.59 -10.70
C ILE A 61 -13.10 5.55 -11.83
N GLY A 62 -13.47 4.29 -11.59
CA GLY A 62 -13.30 3.23 -12.57
C GLY A 62 -11.83 2.97 -12.93
N PHE A 63 -10.94 2.94 -11.94
CA PHE A 63 -9.53 2.70 -12.19
C PHE A 63 -9.31 1.31 -12.80
N GLU A 64 -8.70 1.27 -13.98
CA GLU A 64 -8.38 0.03 -14.70
C GLU A 64 -6.87 -0.17 -14.77
N ALA A 65 -6.39 -1.25 -14.16
CA ALA A 65 -5.00 -1.64 -14.21
C ALA A 65 -4.84 -3.12 -13.88
N ALA A 66 -3.84 -3.75 -14.51
CA ALA A 66 -3.44 -5.13 -14.22
C ALA A 66 -3.09 -5.33 -12.74
#